data_AF-A0A101HLW7-F1
#
_entry.id   AF-A0A101HLW7-F1
#
_cell.length_a   1.000
_cell.length_b   1.000
_cell.length_c   1.000
_cell.angle_alpha   90.00
_cell.angle_beta   90.00
_cell.angle_gamma   90.00
#
_symmetry.space_group_name_H-M   'P 1'
#
loop_
_entity.id
_entity.type
_entity.pdbx_description
1 polymer ?
#
loop_
_entity_poly.entity_id
_entity_poly.type
_entity_poly.pdbx_seq_one_letter_code
_entity_poly.pdbx_strand_id
1 'polypeptide(L)'
;MSLTFMFVTSIILVMKKIIPAILSITYVIATVYFYLRPGVQTFVVGSDKFLHFVGFFSGGVLLILISRIGASRLNRLALGFFLVIGPLVLESLQIISPYRQFDTLDILFNYLGWIVPATVFSIVERCMVLLKNRDSH
;
A
#
# COMPACT_ATOMS: atom_id res chain seq x y z
N MET A 1 38.64 6.64 2.32
CA MET A 1 37.37 6.31 1.62
C MET A 1 37.42 7.02 0.27
N SER A 2 37.27 6.32 -0.87
CA SER A 2 37.48 6.94 -2.20
C SER A 2 36.30 7.81 -2.65
N LEU A 3 36.56 8.79 -3.51
CA LEU A 3 35.55 9.69 -4.09
C LEU A 3 34.42 8.91 -4.79
N THR A 4 34.77 7.83 -5.49
CA THR A 4 33.85 6.91 -6.17
C THR A 4 32.90 6.24 -5.19
N PHE A 5 33.39 5.80 -4.02
CA PHE A 5 32.57 5.18 -2.99
C PHE A 5 31.54 6.17 -2.42
N MET A 6 31.94 7.42 -2.16
CA MET A 6 31.01 8.46 -1.66
C MET A 6 29.91 8.78 -2.69
N PHE A 7 30.28 8.85 -3.97
CA PHE A 7 29.33 9.13 -5.05
C PHE A 7 28.29 8.01 -5.22
N VAL A 8 28.73 6.75 -5.26
CA VAL A 8 27.83 5.60 -5.38
C VAL A 8 26.87 5.52 -4.18
N THR A 9 27.38 5.72 -2.97
CA THR A 9 26.55 5.69 -1.75
C THR A 9 25.49 6.80 -1.77
N SER A 10 25.86 7.98 -2.27
CA SER A 10 24.95 9.13 -2.41
C SER A 10 23.83 8.85 -3.41
N ILE A 11 24.15 8.25 -4.57
CA ILE A 11 23.15 7.85 -5.57
C ILE A 11 22.17 6.83 -4.98
N ILE A 12 22.68 5.80 -4.31
CA ILE A 12 21.82 4.77 -3.68
C ILE A 12 20.88 5.39 -2.65
N LEU A 13 21.37 6.33 -1.83
CA LEU A 13 20.55 7.05 -0.85
C LEU A 13 19.46 7.89 -1.51
N VAL A 14 19.76 8.55 -2.63
CA VAL A 14 18.78 9.33 -3.40
C VAL A 14 17.74 8.41 -4.03
N MET A 15 18.16 7.31 -4.65
CA MET A 15 17.26 6.32 -5.25
C MET A 15 16.30 5.70 -4.22
N LYS A 16 16.79 5.40 -3.00
CA LYS A 16 15.98 4.90 -1.87
C LYS A 16 14.94 5.91 -1.36
N LYS A 17 15.04 7.18 -1.73
CA LYS A 17 14.04 8.21 -1.40
C LYS A 17 13.07 8.47 -2.56
N ILE A 18 13.61 8.64 -3.76
CA ILE A 18 12.84 9.07 -4.93
C ILE A 18 11.95 7.94 -5.47
N ILE A 19 12.52 6.74 -5.69
CA ILE A 19 11.77 5.62 -6.29
C ILE A 19 10.55 5.25 -5.42
N PRO A 20 10.68 5.10 -4.08
CA PRO A 20 9.53 4.79 -3.24
C PRO A 20 8.49 5.90 -3.23
N ALA A 21 8.91 7.17 -3.31
CA ALA A 21 7.98 8.28 -3.36
C ALA A 21 7.17 8.28 -4.66
N ILE A 22 7.83 8.06 -5.81
CA ILE A 22 7.16 7.94 -7.11
C ILE A 22 6.16 6.78 -7.08
N LEU A 23 6.58 5.60 -6.61
CA LEU A 23 5.68 4.44 -6.52
C LEU A 23 4.47 4.70 -5.62
N SER A 24 4.66 5.30 -4.44
CA SER A 24 3.57 5.68 -3.55
C SER A 24 2.61 6.68 -4.21
N ILE A 25 3.14 7.70 -4.88
CA ILE A 25 2.33 8.74 -5.54
C ILE A 25 1.54 8.11 -6.70
N THR A 26 2.18 7.32 -7.55
CA THR A 26 1.52 6.62 -8.65
C THR A 26 0.43 5.69 -8.14
N TYR A 27 0.69 4.95 -7.05
CA TYR A 27 -0.29 4.11 -6.40
C TYR A 27 -1.52 4.91 -5.92
N VAL A 28 -1.30 6.01 -5.20
CA VAL A 28 -2.39 6.86 -4.69
C VAL A 28 -3.21 7.44 -5.85
N ILE A 29 -2.55 8.00 -6.87
CA ILE A 29 -3.21 8.57 -8.06
C ILE A 29 -4.04 7.51 -8.78
N ALA A 30 -3.47 6.33 -9.04
CA ALA A 30 -4.18 5.23 -9.69
C ALA A 30 -5.41 4.80 -8.86
N THR A 31 -5.24 4.64 -7.55
CA THR A 31 -6.33 4.23 -6.64
C THR A 31 -7.46 5.26 -6.67
N VAL A 32 -7.15 6.55 -6.50
CA VAL A 32 -8.15 7.63 -6.56
C VAL A 32 -8.88 7.62 -7.91
N TYR A 33 -8.15 7.50 -9.01
CA TYR A 33 -8.74 7.44 -10.35
C TYR A 33 -9.73 6.27 -10.50
N PHE A 34 -9.36 5.07 -10.06
CA PHE A 34 -10.24 3.89 -10.17
C PHE A 34 -11.50 3.97 -9.31
N TYR A 35 -11.46 4.74 -8.21
CA TYR A 35 -12.62 5.00 -7.37
C TYR A 35 -13.57 6.04 -7.95
N LEU A 36 -13.01 7.12 -8.50
CA LEU A 36 -13.81 8.24 -8.98
C LEU A 36 -14.29 8.06 -10.42
N ARG A 37 -13.76 7.10 -11.17
CA ARG A 37 -14.28 6.79 -12.51
C ARG A 37 -15.74 6.33 -12.45
N PRO A 38 -16.57 6.64 -13.46
CA PRO A 38 -17.96 6.20 -13.52
C PRO A 38 -18.11 4.69 -13.33
N GLY A 39 -19.19 4.29 -12.68
CA GLY A 39 -19.55 2.89 -12.53
C GLY A 39 -19.79 2.25 -13.89
N VAL A 40 -19.26 1.05 -14.08
CA VAL A 40 -19.57 0.19 -15.23
C VAL A 40 -20.34 -1.00 -14.69
N GLN A 41 -21.43 -1.40 -15.36
CA GLN A 41 -22.14 -2.62 -14.99
C GLN A 41 -21.16 -3.80 -15.04
N THR A 42 -20.84 -4.35 -13.87
CA THR A 42 -20.02 -5.56 -13.79
C THR A 42 -20.94 -6.76 -14.00
N PHE A 43 -20.61 -7.60 -14.98
CA PHE A 43 -21.41 -8.79 -15.32
C PHE A 43 -21.24 -9.95 -14.31
N VAL A 44 -20.38 -9.79 -13.30
CA VAL A 44 -20.04 -10.82 -12.32
C VAL A 44 -20.30 -10.29 -10.91
N VAL A 45 -21.21 -10.94 -10.20
CA VAL A 45 -21.53 -10.65 -8.79
C VAL A 45 -20.26 -10.75 -7.94
N GLY A 46 -19.95 -9.71 -7.17
CA GLY A 46 -18.80 -9.67 -6.26
C GLY A 46 -17.45 -9.27 -6.89
N SER A 47 -17.38 -9.07 -8.20
CA SER A 47 -16.16 -8.61 -8.89
C SER A 47 -15.63 -7.28 -8.32
N ASP A 48 -16.54 -6.38 -7.99
CA ASP A 48 -16.23 -5.09 -7.38
C ASP A 48 -15.53 -5.27 -6.02
N LYS A 49 -16.07 -6.13 -5.14
CA LYS A 49 -15.47 -6.43 -3.81
C LYS A 49 -14.04 -6.98 -3.92
N PHE A 50 -13.80 -7.82 -4.91
CA PHE A 50 -12.46 -8.35 -5.16
C PHE A 50 -11.48 -7.26 -5.63
N LEU A 51 -11.92 -6.31 -6.47
CA LEU A 51 -11.09 -5.19 -6.90
C LEU A 51 -10.73 -4.26 -5.74
N HIS A 52 -11.68 -4.00 -4.84
CA HIS A 52 -11.46 -3.27 -3.58
C HIS A 52 -10.36 -3.93 -2.73
N PHE A 53 -10.47 -5.24 -2.53
CA PHE A 53 -9.46 -6.02 -1.83
C PHE A 53 -8.08 -5.95 -2.51
N VAL A 54 -8.00 -6.29 -3.80
CA VAL A 54 -6.72 -6.36 -4.53
C VAL A 54 -6.03 -4.99 -4.62
N GLY A 55 -6.81 -3.92 -4.83
CA GLY A 55 -6.30 -2.55 -4.86
C GLY A 55 -5.59 -2.17 -3.56
N PHE A 56 -6.21 -2.44 -2.41
CA PHE A 56 -5.60 -2.16 -1.11
C PHE A 56 -4.54 -3.20 -0.70
N PHE A 57 -4.65 -4.44 -1.15
CA PHE A 57 -3.62 -5.46 -0.98
C PHE A 57 -2.30 -5.05 -1.60
N SER A 58 -2.33 -4.54 -2.84
CA SER A 58 -1.13 -4.02 -3.50
C SER A 58 -0.51 -2.83 -2.73
N GLY A 59 -1.34 -1.99 -2.12
CA GLY A 59 -0.89 -0.90 -1.24
C GLY A 59 -0.24 -1.39 0.05
N GLY A 60 -0.80 -2.40 0.70
CA GLY A 60 -0.21 -3.04 1.88
C GLY A 60 1.14 -3.69 1.57
N VAL A 61 1.24 -4.39 0.43
CA VAL A 61 2.51 -4.93 -0.08
C VAL A 61 3.51 -3.81 -0.35
N LEU A 62 3.09 -2.72 -1.00
CA LEU A 62 3.95 -1.57 -1.25
C LEU A 62 4.47 -0.97 0.06
N LEU A 63 3.61 -0.81 1.08
CA LEU A 63 4.01 -0.31 2.40
C LEU A 63 5.10 -1.18 3.04
N ILE A 64 5.00 -2.50 2.94
CA ILE A 64 6.02 -3.44 3.42
C ILE A 64 7.32 -3.25 2.65
N LEU A 65 7.27 -3.21 1.32
CA LEU A 65 8.45 -3.06 0.48
C LEU A 65 9.20 -1.76 0.78
N ILE A 66 8.50 -0.62 0.86
CA ILE A 66 9.13 0.66 1.18
C ILE A 66 9.69 0.71 2.61
N SER A 67 9.09 -0.05 3.53
CA SER A 67 9.59 -0.20 4.89
C SER A 67 10.90 -0.98 4.93
N ARG A 68 11.02 -2.03 4.11
CA ARG A 68 12.21 -2.90 4.07
C ARG A 68 13.42 -2.29 3.37
N ILE A 69 13.19 -1.51 2.32
CA ILE A 69 14.29 -0.82 1.61
C ILE A 69 14.80 0.44 2.33
N GLY A 70 14.21 0.79 3.48
CA GLY A 70 14.60 1.94 4.27
C GLY A 70 14.18 3.28 3.65
N ALA A 71 13.00 3.36 3.03
CA ALA A 71 12.47 4.60 2.48
C ALA A 71 12.31 5.69 3.56
N SER A 72 12.04 6.94 3.16
CA SER A 72 11.87 8.03 4.13
C SER A 72 10.68 7.76 5.07
N ARG A 73 10.82 8.16 6.34
CA ARG A 73 9.74 8.05 7.34
C ARG A 73 8.46 8.74 6.85
N LEU A 74 8.61 9.90 6.20
CA LEU A 74 7.50 10.66 5.65
C LEU A 74 6.72 9.86 4.59
N ASN A 75 7.41 9.20 3.64
CA ASN A 75 6.73 8.41 2.61
C ASN A 75 5.95 7.23 3.22
N ARG A 76 6.54 6.56 4.21
CA ARG A 76 5.86 5.47 4.94
C ARG A 76 4.62 5.95 5.68
N LEU A 77 4.73 7.08 6.37
CA LEU A 77 3.60 7.67 7.11
C LEU A 77 2.51 8.14 6.16
N ALA A 78 2.87 8.78 5.05
CA ALA A 78 1.90 9.24 4.06
C ALA A 78 1.13 8.07 3.43
N LEU A 79 1.84 7.02 2.97
CA LEU A 79 1.19 5.83 2.42
C LEU A 79 0.37 5.10 3.48
N GLY A 80 0.90 4.92 4.70
CA GLY A 80 0.17 4.30 5.81
C GLY A 80 -1.10 5.07 6.18
N PHE A 81 -1.03 6.40 6.24
CA PHE A 81 -2.20 7.25 6.49
C PHE A 81 -3.24 7.09 5.38
N PHE A 82 -2.82 7.06 4.11
CA PHE A 82 -3.72 6.79 3.00
C PHE A 82 -4.36 5.40 3.09
N LEU A 83 -3.63 4.36 3.49
CA LEU A 83 -4.22 3.01 3.65
C LEU A 83 -5.24 2.93 4.80
N VAL A 84 -5.04 3.72 5.86
CA VAL A 84 -5.96 3.75 7.01
C VAL A 84 -7.20 4.60 6.75
N ILE A 85 -7.03 5.80 6.20
CA ILE A 85 -8.11 6.78 6.01
C ILE A 85 -8.75 6.70 4.63
N GLY A 86 -7.97 6.31 3.62
CA GLY A 86 -8.39 6.20 2.23
C GLY A 86 -9.62 5.32 2.00
N PRO A 87 -9.75 4.11 2.60
CA PRO A 87 -10.93 3.28 2.43
C PRO A 87 -12.24 4.02 2.70
N LEU A 88 -12.30 4.78 3.80
CA LEU A 88 -13.48 5.54 4.19
C LEU A 88 -13.69 6.76 3.28
N VAL A 89 -12.63 7.53 3.04
CA VAL A 89 -12.72 8.78 2.26
C VAL A 89 -13.06 8.48 0.81
N LEU A 90 -12.38 7.52 0.18
CA LEU A 90 -12.61 7.18 -1.22
C LEU A 90 -14.01 6.61 -1.42
N GLU A 91 -14.49 5.77 -0.51
CA GLU A 91 -15.85 5.25 -0.58
C GLU A 91 -16.90 6.35 -0.42
N SER A 92 -16.69 7.27 0.53
CA SER A 92 -17.56 8.43 0.72
C SER A 92 -17.58 9.33 -0.52
N LEU A 93 -16.43 9.47 -1.20
CA LEU A 93 -16.34 10.25 -2.43
C LEU A 93 -16.95 9.53 -3.63
N GLN A 94 -17.16 8.21 -3.62
CA GLN A 94 -17.79 7.51 -4.75
C GLN A 94 -19.18 8.06 -5.09
N ILE A 95 -19.91 8.62 -4.12
CA ILE A 95 -21.24 9.21 -4.34
C ILE A 95 -21.24 10.34 -5.37
N ILE A 96 -20.09 10.99 -5.60
CA ILE A 96 -19.95 12.06 -6.60
C ILE A 96 -19.76 11.51 -8.01
N SER A 97 -19.48 10.20 -8.14
CA SER A 97 -19.23 9.56 -9.43
C SER A 97 -20.52 8.97 -10.01
N PRO A 98 -20.82 9.20 -11.30
CA PRO A 98 -22.00 8.64 -11.94
C PRO A 98 -22.04 7.10 -11.81
N TYR A 99 -23.23 6.57 -11.49
CA TYR A 99 -23.50 5.13 -11.41
C TYR A 99 -22.68 4.37 -10.35
N ARG A 100 -22.04 5.08 -9.42
CA ARG A 100 -21.46 4.49 -8.20
C ARG A 100 -22.41 4.69 -7.03
N GLN A 101 -22.32 3.78 -6.07
CA GLN A 101 -23.07 3.85 -4.82
C GLN A 101 -22.09 3.59 -3.68
N PHE A 102 -22.32 4.26 -2.56
CA PHE A 102 -21.61 3.96 -1.33
C PHE A 102 -21.98 2.55 -0.85
N ASP A 103 -20.97 1.72 -0.60
CA ASP A 103 -21.16 0.40 -0.01
C ASP A 103 -20.17 0.15 1.15
N THR A 104 -20.72 -0.13 2.32
CA THR A 104 -19.91 -0.40 3.53
C THR A 104 -19.09 -1.69 3.39
N LEU A 105 -19.55 -2.65 2.58
CA LEU A 105 -18.76 -3.85 2.31
C LEU A 105 -17.49 -3.52 1.53
N ASP A 106 -17.50 -2.53 0.63
CA ASP A 106 -16.28 -2.10 -0.07
C ASP A 106 -15.23 -1.56 0.90
N ILE A 107 -15.67 -0.77 1.89
CA ILE A 107 -14.81 -0.31 2.99
C ILE A 107 -14.16 -1.51 3.70
N LEU A 108 -14.93 -2.54 4.03
CA LEU A 108 -14.41 -3.74 4.68
C LEU A 108 -13.38 -4.45 3.80
N PHE A 109 -13.68 -4.68 2.51
CA PHE A 109 -12.75 -5.35 1.60
C PHE A 109 -11.46 -4.54 1.38
N ASN A 110 -11.54 -3.21 1.36
CA ASN A 110 -10.35 -2.35 1.34
C ASN A 110 -9.48 -2.52 2.60
N TYR A 111 -10.10 -2.50 3.79
CA TYR A 111 -9.37 -2.71 5.04
C TYR A 111 -8.73 -4.09 5.09
N LEU A 112 -9.48 -5.14 4.76
CA LEU A 112 -8.94 -6.50 4.64
C LEU A 112 -7.78 -6.54 3.64
N GLY A 113 -7.94 -5.85 2.51
CA GLY A 113 -6.93 -5.73 1.46
C GLY A 113 -5.56 -5.39 2.01
N TRP A 114 -5.41 -4.27 2.72
CA TRP A 114 -4.08 -3.85 3.20
C TRP A 114 -3.68 -4.48 4.55
N ILE A 115 -4.64 -4.83 5.42
CA ILE A 115 -4.36 -5.44 6.73
C ILE A 115 -3.77 -6.83 6.55
N VAL A 116 -4.34 -7.67 5.67
CA VAL A 116 -3.88 -9.04 5.44
C VAL A 116 -2.37 -9.12 5.15
N PRO A 117 -1.81 -8.44 4.13
CA PRO A 117 -0.38 -8.50 3.87
C PRO A 117 0.43 -7.92 5.03
N ALA A 118 -0.02 -6.83 5.66
CA ALA A 118 0.68 -6.21 6.80
C ALA A 118 0.77 -7.16 8.02
N THR A 119 -0.31 -7.85 8.36
CA THR A 119 -0.38 -8.80 9.46
C THR A 119 0.44 -10.05 9.16
N VAL A 120 0.27 -10.64 7.97
CA VAL A 120 1.06 -11.82 7.55
C VAL A 120 2.55 -11.51 7.61
N PHE A 121 2.97 -10.37 7.05
CA PHE A 121 4.37 -9.95 7.09
C PHE A 121 4.88 -9.78 8.52
N SER A 122 4.13 -9.12 9.39
CA SER A 122 4.51 -8.89 10.78
C SER A 122 4.65 -10.20 11.58
N ILE A 123 3.78 -11.18 11.31
CA ILE A 123 3.86 -12.51 11.94
C ILE A 123 5.11 -13.25 11.45
N VAL A 124 5.32 -13.31 10.13
CA VAL A 124 6.49 -13.99 9.54
C VAL A 124 7.80 -13.38 10.05
N GLU A 125 7.89 -12.06 10.09
CA GLU A 125 9.09 -11.36 10.60
C GLU A 125 9.37 -11.72 12.06
N ARG A 126 8.34 -11.73 12.93
CA ARG A 126 8.50 -12.13 14.34
C ARG A 126 8.90 -13.60 14.47
N CYS A 127 8.29 -14.50 13.71
CA CYS A 127 8.65 -15.92 13.72
C CYS A 127 10.12 -16.13 13.34
N MET A 128 10.59 -15.45 12.30
CA MET A 128 11.99 -15.55 11.86
C MET A 128 12.98 -15.02 12.91
N VAL A 129 12.64 -13.93 13.61
CA VAL A 129 13.46 -13.41 14.72
C VAL A 129 13.53 -14.41 15.87
N LEU A 130 12.40 -15.02 16.24
CA LEU A 130 12.36 -16.02 17.32
C LEU A 130 13.17 -17.28 16.97
N LEU A 131 13.10 -17.76 15.73
CA LEU A 131 13.89 -18.90 15.27
C LEU A 131 15.39 -18.59 15.33
N LYS A 132 15.81 -17.43 14.81
CA LYS A 132 17.23 -17.03 14.83
C LYS A 132 17.81 -16.93 16.25
N ASN A 133 17.02 -16.44 17.21
CA ASN A 133 17.46 -16.34 18.60
C ASN A 133 17.55 -17.70 19.30
N ARG A 134 16.83 -18.72 18.81
CA ARG A 134 16.91 -20.09 19.32
C ARG A 134 18.20 -20.78 18.88
N ASP A 135 18.66 -20.54 17.66
CA ASP A 135 19.88 -21.15 17.11
C ASP A 135 21.18 -20.52 17.65
N SER A 136 21.08 -19.39 18.35
CA SER A 136 22.22 -18.70 18.98
C SER A 136 22.50 -19.11 20.44
N HIS A 137 21.75 -20.09 20.96
CA HIS A 137 21.90 -20.66 22.30
C HIS A 137 22.12 -22.17 22.22
#